data_AF-A0AAE9F4D4-F1
#
_entry.id   AF-A0AAE9F4D4-F1
#
_cell.length_a   1.000
_cell.length_b   1.000
_cell.length_c   1.000
_cell.angle_alpha   90.00
_cell.angle_beta   90.00
_cell.angle_gamma   90.00
#
_symmetry.space_group_name_H-M   'P 1'
#
loop_
_entity.id
_entity.type
_entity.pdbx_description
1 polymer ?
#
loop_
_entity_poly.entity_id
_entity_poly.type
_entity_poly.pdbx_seq_one_letter_code
_entity_poly.pdbx_strand_id
1 'polypeptide(L)'
;MKQIGMENWKSTNCDIFLRLNDNFEKLYLPNLKSFPTEVSIEIFGSFCLSVEEISNFYSSPNVTLKNVPDQFCPFSNISIIQEERIYQENYPTIQLLKNQNLENVKFPKLHIAQLSYSVGIPIEFSLNHESLSKNPKICSEIMHQINTTDINFLLIDRKNCETIQKEFAKNYLVIDADSNLTEKELIPTFKNVKTIFGTIIISRTNLTSLKFLAGLESLECDDIPSDPDLNNPKNGLKLYKNFEMTEIGMINWTNTSCSVQIEMYANFSNFNVPNLKNFNSSDPNKNEIYIQYNYYGKSEDYVCFSLEETSNFYGAENVVMSYQNQKYCDHLSSTVFASSLQFSHNKNLMEIRLPNLKKVLGGYNPFVITGNNGNFANNSKFCCEIRHVLYNPPSNVPYVDRQTCGIFF
;
A
#
# COMPACT_ATOMS: atom_id res chain seq x y z
N MET A 1 28.87 36.36 -11.36
CA MET A 1 27.44 36.63 -11.07
C MET A 1 26.77 35.28 -11.04
N LYS A 2 26.02 34.94 -9.98
CA LYS A 2 25.41 33.60 -9.85
C LYS A 2 24.02 33.48 -10.49
N GLN A 3 23.32 34.61 -10.65
CA GLN A 3 21.98 34.69 -11.25
C GLN A 3 21.69 36.07 -11.86
N ILE A 4 20.69 36.20 -12.75
CA ILE A 4 20.28 37.50 -13.33
C ILE A 4 19.49 38.34 -12.33
N GLY A 5 18.53 37.77 -11.60
CA GLY A 5 17.83 38.51 -10.54
C GLY A 5 16.72 39.45 -10.98
N MET A 6 16.22 39.37 -12.22
CA MET A 6 15.20 40.29 -12.74
C MET A 6 13.78 39.78 -12.48
N GLU A 7 13.41 39.62 -11.21
CA GLU A 7 12.10 39.08 -10.81
C GLU A 7 10.91 39.94 -11.29
N ASN A 8 11.10 41.24 -11.51
CA ASN A 8 10.03 42.12 -11.96
C ASN A 8 9.82 42.12 -13.48
N TRP A 9 10.66 41.42 -14.25
CA TRP A 9 10.56 41.38 -15.70
C TRP A 9 9.45 40.42 -16.13
N LYS A 10 8.36 40.96 -16.71
CA LYS A 10 7.13 40.20 -17.01
C LYS A 10 6.87 39.91 -18.48
N SER A 11 7.37 40.76 -19.37
CA SER A 11 7.12 40.67 -20.81
C SER A 11 8.30 41.16 -21.64
N THR A 12 8.46 40.61 -22.84
CA THR A 12 9.42 41.11 -23.84
C THR A 12 8.88 40.89 -25.25
N ASN A 13 9.18 41.82 -26.15
CA ASN A 13 9.03 41.66 -27.61
C ASN A 13 10.39 41.71 -28.33
N CYS A 14 11.48 41.65 -27.56
CA CYS A 14 12.86 41.64 -28.05
C CYS A 14 13.48 40.28 -27.83
N ASP A 15 14.36 39.88 -28.76
CA ASP A 15 15.25 38.73 -28.61
C ASP A 15 16.12 38.88 -27.36
N ILE A 16 16.34 37.76 -26.68
CA ILE A 16 17.16 37.68 -25.48
C ILE A 16 18.41 36.87 -25.82
N PHE A 17 19.57 37.53 -25.79
CA PHE A 17 20.85 36.88 -25.97
C PHE A 17 21.66 36.94 -24.68
N LEU A 18 21.93 35.78 -24.08
CA LEU A 18 22.60 35.68 -22.80
C LEU A 18 23.86 34.81 -22.93
N ARG A 19 25.02 35.45 -22.86
CA ARG A 19 26.31 34.76 -22.74
C ARG A 19 26.76 34.81 -21.29
N LEU A 20 26.53 33.72 -20.57
CA LEU A 20 26.78 33.60 -19.14
C LEU A 20 28.15 32.98 -18.89
N ASN A 21 28.75 33.26 -17.73
CA ASN A 21 30.06 32.71 -17.38
C ASN A 21 29.93 31.42 -16.57
N ASP A 22 31.04 30.69 -16.39
CA ASP A 22 31.06 29.38 -15.73
C ASP A 22 30.69 29.42 -14.23
N ASN A 23 30.61 30.61 -13.63
CA ASN A 23 30.21 30.80 -12.23
C ASN A 23 28.70 31.09 -12.08
N PHE A 24 27.95 31.02 -13.17
CA PHE A 24 26.53 31.30 -13.21
C PHE A 24 25.74 30.02 -12.94
N GLU A 25 24.90 30.03 -11.90
CA GLU A 25 24.25 28.82 -11.38
C GLU A 25 22.77 28.73 -11.79
N LYS A 26 22.06 29.86 -11.89
CA LYS A 26 20.61 29.92 -12.11
C LYS A 26 20.20 31.12 -12.95
N LEU A 27 19.28 30.98 -13.90
CA LEU A 27 18.80 32.11 -14.71
C LEU A 27 18.08 33.17 -13.85
N TYR A 28 17.01 32.75 -13.16
CA TYR A 28 16.20 33.51 -12.21
C TYR A 28 15.43 34.71 -12.81
N LEU A 29 14.57 34.41 -13.78
CA LEU A 29 13.57 35.23 -14.48
C LEU A 29 12.14 34.66 -14.32
N PRO A 30 11.67 34.37 -13.09
CA PRO A 30 10.48 33.55 -12.85
C PRO A 30 9.15 34.16 -13.33
N ASN A 31 9.12 35.46 -13.63
CA ASN A 31 7.91 36.18 -14.01
C ASN A 31 7.83 36.54 -15.50
N LEU A 32 8.86 36.25 -16.29
CA LEU A 32 8.91 36.59 -17.71
C LEU A 32 8.11 35.59 -18.52
N LYS A 33 6.87 35.94 -18.88
CA LYS A 33 5.90 34.99 -19.48
C LYS A 33 5.06 35.53 -20.64
N SER A 34 5.19 36.80 -20.97
CA SER A 34 4.43 37.44 -22.04
C SER A 34 5.34 37.82 -23.20
N PHE A 35 5.06 37.24 -24.37
CA PHE A 35 5.84 37.36 -25.60
C PHE A 35 4.91 37.80 -26.74
N PRO A 36 4.69 39.12 -26.93
CA PRO A 36 3.71 39.64 -27.90
C PRO A 36 4.09 39.38 -29.37
N THR A 37 5.36 39.12 -29.63
CA THR A 37 5.94 38.77 -30.94
C THR A 37 6.81 37.55 -30.78
N GLU A 38 7.21 36.94 -31.91
CA GLU A 38 8.24 35.92 -31.91
C GLU A 38 9.54 36.48 -31.29
N VAL A 39 10.12 35.71 -30.36
CA VAL A 39 11.30 36.04 -29.58
C VAL A 39 12.20 34.82 -29.56
N SER A 40 13.46 34.99 -29.94
CA SER A 40 14.49 33.99 -29.74
C SER A 40 15.18 34.22 -28.41
N ILE A 41 15.31 33.15 -27.60
CA ILE A 41 16.13 33.15 -26.40
C ILE A 41 17.30 32.20 -26.64
N GLU A 42 18.51 32.75 -26.68
CA GLU A 42 19.73 31.98 -26.87
C GLU A 42 20.63 32.16 -25.65
N ILE A 43 20.99 31.04 -25.01
CA ILE A 43 21.74 31.06 -23.75
C ILE A 43 22.98 30.16 -23.85
N PHE A 44 24.12 30.67 -23.39
CA PHE A 44 25.37 29.93 -23.34
C PHE A 44 25.89 29.84 -21.90
N GLY A 45 26.22 28.62 -21.44
CA GLY A 45 26.81 28.34 -20.13
C GLY A 45 26.20 27.13 -19.43
N SER A 46 26.78 26.72 -18.30
CA SER A 46 26.30 25.60 -17.46
C SER A 46 25.51 26.14 -16.27
N PHE A 47 24.19 26.19 -16.37
CA PHE A 47 23.29 26.67 -15.33
C PHE A 47 21.99 25.86 -15.35
N CYS A 48 21.13 26.05 -14.36
CA CYS A 48 19.84 25.39 -14.31
C CYS A 48 18.66 26.35 -14.47
N LEU A 49 17.53 25.84 -14.98
CA LEU A 49 16.25 26.56 -15.04
C LEU A 49 15.31 26.15 -13.90
N SER A 50 14.51 27.10 -13.41
CA SER A 50 13.41 26.84 -12.48
C SER A 50 12.16 26.33 -13.22
N VAL A 51 11.25 25.65 -12.50
CA VAL A 51 9.98 25.17 -13.07
C VAL A 51 9.17 26.31 -13.66
N GLU A 52 9.14 27.47 -12.99
CA GLU A 52 8.43 28.65 -13.47
C GLU A 52 9.03 29.18 -14.79
N GLU A 53 10.35 29.18 -14.93
CA GLU A 53 11.02 29.64 -16.15
C GLU A 53 10.78 28.70 -17.32
N ILE A 54 10.87 27.40 -17.06
CA ILE A 54 10.55 26.38 -18.06
C ILE A 54 9.12 26.54 -18.49
N SER A 55 8.18 26.63 -17.55
CA SER A 55 6.78 26.77 -17.90
C SER A 55 6.55 28.04 -18.73
N ASN A 56 7.11 29.17 -18.32
CA ASN A 56 6.92 30.42 -19.04
C ASN A 56 7.52 30.40 -20.46
N PHE A 57 8.70 29.79 -20.65
CA PHE A 57 9.39 29.81 -21.95
C PHE A 57 8.90 28.70 -22.88
N TYR A 58 8.71 27.49 -22.37
CA TYR A 58 8.29 26.32 -23.16
C TYR A 58 6.78 26.33 -23.46
N SER A 59 5.95 26.95 -22.61
CA SER A 59 4.53 27.18 -22.94
C SER A 59 4.32 28.16 -24.10
N SER A 60 5.28 29.05 -24.37
CA SER A 60 5.01 30.19 -25.23
C SER A 60 5.17 29.80 -26.71
N PRO A 61 4.11 29.91 -27.54
CA PRO A 61 4.20 29.62 -28.97
C PRO A 61 5.07 30.63 -29.73
N ASN A 62 5.38 31.76 -29.09
CA ASN A 62 6.17 32.84 -29.65
C ASN A 62 7.62 32.81 -29.17
N VAL A 63 8.05 31.77 -28.45
CA VAL A 63 9.43 31.66 -27.94
C VAL A 63 10.16 30.54 -28.66
N THR A 64 11.30 30.88 -29.26
CA THR A 64 12.25 29.89 -29.79
C THR A 64 13.46 29.81 -28.88
N LEU A 65 13.66 28.67 -28.23
CA LEU A 65 14.80 28.40 -27.35
C LEU A 65 15.98 27.79 -28.11
N LYS A 66 17.19 28.32 -27.88
CA LYS A 66 18.45 27.81 -28.46
C LYS A 66 19.49 27.59 -27.37
N ASN A 67 20.21 26.45 -27.46
CA ASN A 67 21.31 26.08 -26.56
C ASN A 67 20.93 26.01 -25.07
N VAL A 68 19.71 25.56 -24.76
CA VAL A 68 19.23 25.43 -23.36
C VAL A 68 20.01 24.31 -22.65
N PRO A 69 20.46 24.52 -21.40
CA PRO A 69 21.11 23.46 -20.63
C PRO A 69 20.15 22.34 -20.23
N ASP A 70 20.66 21.10 -20.21
CA ASP A 70 19.92 19.87 -19.86
C ASP A 70 19.65 19.71 -18.34
N GLN A 71 19.71 20.78 -17.54
CA GLN A 71 19.70 20.71 -16.08
C GLN A 71 18.61 21.57 -15.44
N PHE A 72 17.85 20.95 -14.54
CA PHE A 72 16.84 21.61 -13.70
C PHE A 72 17.42 22.02 -12.35
N CYS A 73 16.96 23.14 -11.80
CA CYS A 73 17.39 23.56 -10.48
C CYS A 73 16.78 22.63 -9.40
N PRO A 74 17.48 22.35 -8.29
CA PRO A 74 16.89 21.58 -7.19
C PRO A 74 15.61 22.25 -6.66
N PHE A 75 14.50 21.53 -6.65
CA PHE A 75 13.19 22.04 -6.20
C PHE A 75 12.90 21.57 -4.77
N SER A 76 12.43 22.48 -3.91
CA SER A 76 12.08 22.19 -2.51
C SER A 76 10.57 22.02 -2.26
N ASN A 77 9.70 22.30 -3.24
CA ASN A 77 8.24 22.11 -3.13
C ASN A 77 7.66 21.67 -4.49
N ILE A 78 7.01 20.49 -4.51
CA ILE A 78 6.50 19.82 -5.73
C ILE A 78 5.00 20.11 -5.87
N SER A 79 4.68 21.38 -6.09
CA SER A 79 3.34 21.76 -6.52
C SER A 79 3.49 22.73 -7.67
N ILE A 80 2.84 22.41 -8.79
CA ILE A 80 2.66 23.20 -10.01
C ILE A 80 3.60 22.79 -11.15
N ILE A 81 3.18 21.79 -11.92
CA ILE A 81 3.35 21.82 -13.38
C ILE A 81 1.92 21.77 -13.92
N GLN A 82 1.45 22.87 -14.51
CA GLN A 82 0.11 22.98 -15.10
C GLN A 82 0.25 23.16 -16.61
N GLU A 83 -0.46 22.30 -17.35
CA GLU A 83 -0.86 22.47 -18.76
C GLU A 83 0.24 22.70 -19.82
N GLU A 84 1.02 21.69 -20.23
CA GLU A 84 1.92 21.85 -21.40
C GLU A 84 2.02 20.61 -22.31
N ARG A 85 2.04 20.87 -23.63
CA ARG A 85 2.41 19.93 -24.70
C ARG A 85 3.87 20.17 -25.06
N ILE A 86 4.73 19.18 -24.88
CA ILE A 86 6.17 19.29 -25.14
C ILE A 86 6.47 18.51 -26.44
N TYR A 87 7.10 19.19 -27.41
CA TYR A 87 7.66 18.56 -28.61
C TYR A 87 9.17 18.71 -28.59
N GLN A 88 9.90 17.59 -28.68
CA GLN A 88 11.33 17.57 -29.00
C GLN A 88 11.66 16.32 -29.82
N GLU A 89 12.45 16.52 -30.88
CA GLU A 89 13.00 15.44 -31.69
C GLU A 89 14.28 14.86 -31.03
N ASN A 90 14.35 13.53 -30.98
CA ASN A 90 15.54 12.69 -30.70
C ASN A 90 16.03 12.48 -29.26
N TYR A 91 15.32 12.93 -28.22
CA TYR A 91 15.64 12.59 -26.82
C TYR A 91 14.35 12.32 -26.02
N PRO A 92 14.43 11.64 -24.87
CA PRO A 92 13.32 11.57 -23.95
C PRO A 92 12.72 12.94 -23.67
N THR A 93 11.43 13.09 -23.97
CA THR A 93 10.70 14.35 -23.88
C THR A 93 10.67 14.89 -22.44
N ILE A 94 10.75 13.99 -21.44
CA ILE A 94 10.85 14.35 -20.02
C ILE A 94 11.92 13.47 -19.36
N GLN A 95 12.94 14.09 -18.76
CA GLN A 95 13.95 13.40 -17.94
C GLN A 95 13.97 13.93 -16.51
N LEU A 96 13.96 13.01 -15.54
CA LEU A 96 14.18 13.31 -14.12
C LEU A 96 15.39 12.53 -13.66
N LEU A 97 16.47 13.23 -13.30
CA LEU A 97 17.76 12.62 -13.02
C LEU A 97 18.30 13.03 -11.65
N LYS A 98 18.89 12.07 -10.92
CA LYS A 98 19.69 12.34 -9.71
C LYS A 98 18.94 12.95 -8.52
N ASN A 99 17.63 12.75 -8.42
CA ASN A 99 16.81 13.21 -7.30
C ASN A 99 16.68 12.13 -6.23
N GLN A 100 17.64 12.09 -5.30
CA GLN A 100 17.70 11.06 -4.26
C GLN A 100 16.59 11.15 -3.21
N ASN A 101 15.87 12.28 -3.12
CA ASN A 101 14.72 12.43 -2.22
C ASN A 101 13.37 12.23 -2.94
N LEU A 102 13.39 11.90 -4.24
CA LEU A 102 12.17 11.75 -5.04
C LEU A 102 11.57 10.36 -4.84
N GLU A 103 10.76 10.20 -3.80
CA GLU A 103 10.14 8.93 -3.47
C GLU A 103 8.79 8.70 -4.17
N ASN A 104 8.09 9.78 -4.54
CA ASN A 104 6.75 9.74 -5.14
C ASN A 104 6.65 10.75 -6.29
N VAL A 105 6.01 10.34 -7.39
CA VAL A 105 5.83 11.18 -8.59
C VAL A 105 4.35 11.30 -8.89
N LYS A 106 3.88 12.54 -9.02
CA LYS A 106 2.51 12.83 -9.47
C LYS A 106 2.51 13.72 -10.70
N PHE A 107 1.78 13.31 -11.73
CA PHE A 107 1.50 14.07 -12.94
C PHE A 107 0.05 14.60 -12.88
N PRO A 108 -0.16 15.88 -12.51
CA PRO A 108 -1.50 16.44 -12.52
C PRO A 108 -1.96 16.74 -13.97
N LYS A 109 -2.79 15.85 -14.54
CA LYS A 109 -3.57 16.04 -15.79
C LYS A 109 -2.77 16.11 -17.11
N LEU A 110 -1.77 15.25 -17.29
CA LEU A 110 -1.02 15.15 -18.56
C LEU A 110 -1.92 14.60 -19.69
N HIS A 111 -2.12 15.36 -20.78
CA HIS A 111 -2.78 14.90 -22.01
C HIS A 111 -1.71 14.75 -23.10
N ILE A 112 -1.30 13.52 -23.42
CA ILE A 112 -0.18 13.26 -24.33
C ILE A 112 -0.54 13.70 -25.76
N ALA A 113 0.36 14.48 -26.38
CA ALA A 113 0.39 14.69 -27.83
C ALA A 113 1.13 13.51 -28.48
N GLN A 114 0.49 12.87 -29.46
CA GLN A 114 1.07 11.80 -30.28
C GLN A 114 2.48 12.13 -30.76
N LEU A 115 3.42 11.20 -30.55
CA LEU A 115 4.73 11.25 -31.19
C LEU A 115 4.56 10.86 -32.67
N SER A 116 4.94 11.76 -33.56
CA SER A 116 5.25 11.40 -34.94
C SER A 116 6.63 10.72 -34.95
N TYR A 117 6.65 9.40 -35.10
CA TYR A 117 7.83 8.52 -35.26
C TYR A 117 8.49 7.87 -34.02
N SER A 118 9.03 6.68 -34.29
CA SER A 118 9.18 5.52 -33.42
C SER A 118 10.57 5.34 -32.77
N VAL A 119 11.19 6.38 -32.22
CA VAL A 119 12.60 6.24 -31.74
C VAL A 119 12.95 6.91 -30.39
N GLY A 120 12.06 7.67 -29.76
CA GLY A 120 12.34 8.30 -28.45
C GLY A 120 11.61 7.62 -27.30
N ILE A 121 12.29 7.38 -26.17
CA ILE A 121 11.66 7.00 -24.88
C ILE A 121 11.01 8.26 -24.31
N PRO A 122 9.70 8.43 -24.26
CA PRO A 122 9.08 9.71 -23.90
C PRO A 122 9.41 10.22 -22.50
N ILE A 123 9.51 9.34 -21.50
CA ILE A 123 9.80 9.70 -20.10
C ILE A 123 10.88 8.79 -19.51
N GLU A 124 11.92 9.38 -18.90
CA GLU A 124 12.99 8.65 -18.22
C GLU A 124 13.27 9.18 -16.81
N PHE A 125 13.25 8.29 -15.81
CA PHE A 125 13.75 8.53 -14.47
C PHE A 125 15.05 7.77 -14.30
N SER A 126 16.18 8.43 -14.02
CA SER A 126 17.44 7.73 -13.79
C SER A 126 18.23 8.28 -12.60
N LEU A 127 18.81 7.38 -11.81
CA LEU A 127 19.60 7.68 -10.60
C LEU A 127 18.83 8.49 -9.55
N ASN A 128 17.50 8.32 -9.48
CA ASN A 128 16.67 8.94 -8.44
C ASN A 128 16.62 8.05 -7.19
N HIS A 129 15.68 8.30 -6.26
CA HIS A 129 15.50 7.43 -5.11
C HIS A 129 15.17 5.99 -5.54
N GLU A 130 15.73 5.02 -4.82
CA GLU A 130 15.65 3.60 -5.20
C GLU A 130 14.23 3.05 -5.22
N SER A 131 13.31 3.64 -4.44
CA SER A 131 11.90 3.24 -4.40
C SER A 131 11.26 3.26 -5.79
N LEU A 132 11.62 4.23 -6.65
CA LEU A 132 11.07 4.34 -8.01
C LEU A 132 11.39 3.11 -8.87
N SER A 133 12.61 2.57 -8.73
CA SER A 133 13.10 1.45 -9.51
C SER A 133 12.80 0.08 -8.88
N LYS A 134 12.46 0.06 -7.59
CA LYS A 134 12.22 -1.15 -6.80
C LYS A 134 10.76 -1.39 -6.46
N ASN A 135 9.88 -0.39 -6.53
CA ASN A 135 8.47 -0.54 -6.21
C ASN A 135 7.61 -0.49 -7.49
N PRO A 136 7.04 -1.63 -7.96
CA PRO A 136 6.26 -1.68 -9.18
C PRO A 136 4.97 -0.86 -9.12
N LYS A 137 4.44 -0.59 -7.92
CA LYS A 137 3.27 0.28 -7.74
C LYS A 137 3.56 1.69 -8.22
N ILE A 138 4.74 2.24 -7.93
CA ILE A 138 5.09 3.59 -8.36
C ILE A 138 5.15 3.68 -9.89
N CYS A 139 5.74 2.69 -10.55
CA CYS A 139 5.78 2.63 -12.01
C CYS A 139 4.37 2.55 -12.60
N SER A 140 3.51 1.70 -12.02
CA SER A 140 2.12 1.51 -12.45
C SER A 140 1.27 2.76 -12.22
N GLU A 141 1.44 3.44 -11.09
CA GLU A 141 0.78 4.71 -10.79
C GLU A 141 1.21 5.79 -11.78
N ILE A 142 2.50 5.86 -12.14
CA ILE A 142 2.98 6.82 -13.14
C ILE A 142 2.36 6.50 -14.51
N MET A 143 2.39 5.24 -14.95
CA MET A 143 1.78 4.81 -16.21
C MET A 143 0.27 5.11 -16.26
N HIS A 144 -0.45 4.87 -15.17
CA HIS A 144 -1.87 5.21 -15.05
C HIS A 144 -2.11 6.71 -15.16
N GLN A 145 -1.26 7.53 -14.51
CA GLN A 145 -1.35 8.99 -14.60
C GLN A 145 -1.03 9.53 -16.00
N ILE A 146 -0.16 8.85 -16.75
CA ILE A 146 0.21 9.16 -18.13
C ILE A 146 -0.90 8.71 -19.12
N ASN A 147 -1.73 7.73 -18.74
CA ASN A 147 -2.81 7.18 -19.58
C ASN A 147 -2.30 6.60 -20.92
N THR A 148 -1.26 5.76 -20.85
CA THR A 148 -0.69 5.03 -21.98
C THR A 148 -0.56 3.54 -21.68
N THR A 149 -0.61 2.70 -22.71
CA THR A 149 -0.35 1.26 -22.63
C THR A 149 0.98 0.86 -23.23
N ASP A 150 1.74 1.80 -23.81
CA ASP A 150 3.05 1.52 -24.37
C ASP A 150 4.08 1.35 -23.24
N ILE A 151 4.55 0.12 -23.07
CA ILE A 151 5.51 -0.25 -22.02
C ILE A 151 6.84 0.46 -22.13
N ASN A 152 7.21 0.98 -23.30
CA ASN A 152 8.46 1.73 -23.52
C ASN A 152 8.26 3.24 -23.35
N PHE A 153 7.05 3.68 -22.98
CA PHE A 153 6.75 5.08 -22.76
C PHE A 153 7.48 5.67 -21.54
N LEU A 154 7.73 4.82 -20.55
CA LEU A 154 8.37 5.15 -19.28
C LEU A 154 9.52 4.18 -19.02
N LEU A 155 10.71 4.72 -18.75
CA LEU A 155 11.82 3.98 -18.17
C LEU A 155 12.19 4.55 -16.81
N ILE A 156 12.43 3.66 -15.84
CA ILE A 156 13.05 3.99 -14.56
C ILE A 156 14.34 3.18 -14.45
N ASP A 157 15.48 3.86 -14.34
CA ASP A 157 16.83 3.28 -14.38
C ASP A 157 17.02 2.30 -15.55
N ARG A 158 16.55 2.73 -16.73
CA ARG A 158 16.55 1.97 -18.01
C ARG A 158 15.70 0.70 -18.00
N LYS A 159 14.79 0.55 -17.03
CA LYS A 159 13.84 -0.56 -16.94
C LYS A 159 12.42 -0.05 -17.19
N ASN A 160 11.65 -0.77 -18.00
CA ASN A 160 10.21 -0.55 -18.11
C ASN A 160 9.47 -1.17 -16.91
N CYS A 161 8.20 -0.81 -16.71
CA CYS A 161 7.40 -1.32 -15.59
C CYS A 161 7.29 -2.84 -15.59
N GLU A 162 7.23 -3.47 -16.76
CA GLU A 162 7.18 -4.94 -16.89
C GLU A 162 8.45 -5.61 -16.33
N THR A 163 9.62 -5.01 -16.60
CA THR A 163 10.91 -5.49 -16.09
C THR A 163 11.02 -5.26 -14.59
N ILE A 164 10.63 -4.09 -14.10
CA ILE A 164 10.61 -3.76 -12.66
C ILE A 164 9.70 -4.74 -11.91
N GLN A 165 8.52 -5.04 -12.46
CA GLN A 165 7.59 -6.02 -11.88
C GLN A 165 8.18 -7.44 -11.88
N LYS A 166 8.82 -7.87 -12.98
CA LYS A 166 9.48 -9.19 -13.06
C LYS A 166 10.64 -9.33 -12.07
N GLU A 167 11.39 -8.26 -11.82
CA GLU A 167 12.46 -8.24 -10.81
C GLU A 167 11.89 -8.22 -9.39
N PHE A 168 10.86 -7.41 -9.14
CA PHE A 168 10.16 -7.37 -7.86
C PHE A 168 9.57 -8.74 -7.48
N ALA A 169 8.97 -9.44 -8.43
CA ALA A 169 8.44 -10.78 -8.25
C ALA A 169 9.50 -11.80 -7.82
N LYS A 170 10.80 -11.51 -8.02
CA LYS A 170 11.93 -12.35 -7.59
C LYS A 170 12.51 -11.94 -6.24
N ASN A 171 11.96 -10.93 -5.58
CA ASN A 171 12.41 -10.50 -4.25
C ASN A 171 11.84 -11.44 -3.19
N TYR A 172 12.62 -12.47 -2.87
CA TYR A 172 12.37 -13.40 -1.77
C TYR A 172 13.41 -13.19 -0.67
N LEU A 173 12.96 -12.87 0.53
CA LEU A 173 13.76 -13.08 1.73
C LEU A 173 13.51 -14.53 2.18
N VAL A 174 14.48 -15.41 1.95
CA VAL A 174 14.40 -16.82 2.35
C VAL A 174 15.36 -17.08 3.49
N ILE A 175 14.83 -17.61 4.60
CA ILE A 175 15.62 -18.15 5.71
C ILE A 175 15.16 -19.58 5.94
N ASP A 176 16.06 -20.53 5.75
CA ASP A 176 15.74 -21.94 5.89
C ASP A 176 16.84 -22.76 6.60
N ALA A 177 16.64 -24.08 6.66
CA ALA A 177 17.60 -25.01 7.24
C ALA A 177 19.03 -24.86 6.70
N ASP A 178 19.18 -24.47 5.44
CA ASP A 178 20.49 -24.34 4.77
C ASP A 178 21.16 -23.00 5.08
N SER A 179 20.39 -22.03 5.57
CA SER A 179 20.91 -20.69 5.88
C SER A 179 21.85 -20.68 7.10
N ASN A 180 21.68 -21.63 8.04
CA ASN A 180 22.47 -21.74 9.28
C ASN A 180 22.61 -20.41 10.06
N LEU A 181 21.53 -19.62 10.12
CA LEU A 181 21.49 -18.33 10.80
C LEU A 181 20.80 -18.45 12.16
N THR A 182 21.36 -17.76 13.16
CA THR A 182 20.78 -17.63 14.50
C THR A 182 20.06 -16.30 14.69
N GLU A 183 19.13 -16.21 15.64
CA GLU A 183 18.48 -14.93 16.00
C GLU A 183 19.50 -13.83 16.35
N LYS A 184 20.65 -14.20 16.94
CA LYS A 184 21.75 -13.27 17.28
C LYS A 184 22.37 -12.60 16.05
N GLU A 185 22.37 -13.27 14.90
CA GLU A 185 22.89 -12.74 13.64
C GLU A 185 21.80 -11.96 12.88
N LEU A 186 20.55 -12.42 12.97
CA LEU A 186 19.42 -11.79 12.28
C LEU A 186 19.02 -10.45 12.90
N ILE A 187 18.95 -10.35 14.24
CA ILE A 187 18.53 -9.12 14.93
C ILE A 187 19.33 -7.89 14.51
N PRO A 188 20.68 -7.87 14.54
CA PRO A 188 21.44 -6.69 14.13
C PRO A 188 21.31 -6.42 12.63
N THR A 189 21.18 -7.46 11.81
CA THR A 189 21.04 -7.36 10.34
C THR A 189 19.75 -6.62 9.94
N PHE A 190 18.65 -6.90 10.63
CA PHE A 190 17.33 -6.35 10.30
C PHE A 190 16.89 -5.17 11.17
N LYS A 191 17.75 -4.70 12.09
CA LYS A 191 17.41 -3.68 13.10
C LYS A 191 16.81 -2.38 12.53
N ASN A 192 17.27 -1.95 11.36
CA ASN A 192 16.85 -0.69 10.72
C ASN A 192 15.85 -0.90 9.58
N VAL A 193 15.44 -2.15 9.32
CA VAL A 193 14.53 -2.47 8.22
C VAL A 193 13.10 -2.14 8.65
N LYS A 194 12.51 -1.15 7.98
CA LYS A 194 11.11 -0.70 8.21
C LYS A 194 10.14 -1.22 7.16
N THR A 195 10.59 -1.40 5.92
CA THR A 195 9.75 -1.88 4.83
C THR A 195 10.46 -3.00 4.09
N ILE A 196 9.73 -4.07 3.82
CA ILE A 196 10.16 -5.15 2.93
C ILE A 196 9.20 -5.22 1.75
N PHE A 197 9.80 -5.30 0.57
CA PHE A 197 9.14 -5.43 -0.71
C PHE A 197 9.32 -6.87 -1.21
N GLY A 198 8.23 -7.61 -1.38
CA GLY A 198 8.23 -8.99 -1.85
C GLY A 198 7.82 -10.00 -0.78
N THR A 199 8.34 -11.22 -0.89
CA THR A 199 7.89 -12.38 -0.09
C THR A 199 8.92 -12.73 0.96
N ILE A 200 8.47 -13.02 2.19
CA ILE A 200 9.30 -13.53 3.28
C ILE A 200 8.95 -15.01 3.47
N ILE A 201 9.94 -15.89 3.29
CA ILE A 201 9.79 -17.33 3.46
C ILE A 201 10.72 -17.79 4.58
N ILE A 202 10.15 -18.29 5.67
CA ILE A 202 10.90 -18.89 6.77
C ILE A 202 10.52 -20.36 6.84
N SER A 203 11.48 -21.26 6.63
CA SER A 203 11.13 -22.68 6.59
C SER A 203 12.16 -23.64 7.16
N ARG A 204 11.73 -24.69 7.86
CA ARG A 204 12.63 -25.72 8.42
C ARG A 204 13.72 -25.12 9.33
N THR A 205 13.40 -24.08 10.10
CA THR A 205 14.34 -23.43 11.01
C THR A 205 14.06 -23.79 12.48
N ASN A 206 15.05 -23.56 13.34
CA ASN A 206 14.90 -23.62 14.81
C ASN A 206 14.59 -22.24 15.42
N LEU A 207 14.14 -21.28 14.61
CA LEU A 207 13.76 -19.95 15.08
C LEU A 207 12.48 -20.05 15.91
N THR A 208 12.44 -19.33 17.03
CA THR A 208 11.27 -19.33 17.92
C THR A 208 10.26 -18.25 17.55
N SER A 209 10.72 -17.19 16.87
CA SER A 209 9.90 -16.07 16.42
C SER A 209 10.56 -15.32 15.26
N LEU A 210 9.83 -14.36 14.69
CA LEU A 210 10.36 -13.36 13.76
C LEU A 210 10.69 -12.04 14.46
N LYS A 211 11.01 -12.04 15.76
CA LYS A 211 11.36 -10.83 16.51
C LYS A 211 12.59 -10.10 15.96
N PHE A 212 13.42 -10.77 15.15
CA PHE A 212 14.49 -10.09 14.40
C PHE A 212 13.94 -9.07 13.36
N LEU A 213 12.66 -9.19 12.96
CA LEU A 213 11.90 -8.23 12.17
C LEU A 213 10.96 -7.36 13.03
N ALA A 214 11.17 -7.24 14.34
CA ALA A 214 10.29 -6.43 15.20
C ALA A 214 10.24 -4.94 14.83
N GLY A 215 11.24 -4.43 14.09
CA GLY A 215 11.28 -3.06 13.55
C GLY A 215 10.49 -2.87 12.25
N LEU A 216 10.03 -3.95 11.62
CA LEU A 216 9.31 -3.89 10.36
C LEU A 216 7.93 -3.23 10.55
N GLU A 217 7.65 -2.21 9.75
CA GLU A 217 6.41 -1.43 9.75
C GLU A 217 5.50 -1.81 8.57
N SER A 218 6.07 -2.15 7.41
CA SER A 218 5.34 -2.47 6.18
C SER A 218 5.89 -3.70 5.46
N LEU A 219 5.00 -4.58 5.00
CA LEU A 219 5.32 -5.71 4.11
C LEU A 219 4.47 -5.57 2.84
N GLU A 220 5.12 -5.25 1.72
CA GLU A 220 4.42 -4.90 0.48
C GLU A 220 4.68 -5.92 -0.61
N CYS A 221 3.58 -6.43 -1.15
CA CYS A 221 3.54 -7.34 -2.27
C CYS A 221 2.88 -6.67 -3.46
N ASP A 222 3.24 -7.16 -4.63
CA ASP A 222 2.53 -6.89 -5.87
C ASP A 222 1.71 -8.13 -6.22
N ASP A 223 0.59 -7.91 -6.90
CA ASP A 223 -0.24 -8.99 -7.39
C ASP A 223 0.42 -9.57 -8.63
N ILE A 224 1.17 -10.66 -8.46
CA ILE A 224 1.57 -11.47 -9.60
C ILE A 224 0.28 -12.08 -10.15
N PRO A 225 -0.09 -11.83 -11.42
CA PRO A 225 -1.31 -12.36 -12.01
C PRO A 225 -1.33 -13.88 -11.86
N SER A 226 -2.26 -14.35 -11.02
CA SER A 226 -2.75 -15.72 -10.91
C SER A 226 -1.69 -16.82 -11.05
N ASP A 227 -1.17 -17.33 -9.94
CA ASP A 227 -1.12 -18.79 -9.86
C ASP A 227 -2.58 -19.27 -9.74
N PRO A 228 -3.03 -20.27 -10.51
CA PRO A 228 -4.40 -20.77 -10.44
C PRO A 228 -4.80 -21.39 -9.10
N ASP A 229 -3.86 -21.50 -8.16
CA ASP A 229 -4.08 -22.19 -6.89
C ASP A 229 -4.41 -21.18 -5.78
N LEU A 230 -5.72 -20.94 -5.56
CA LEU A 230 -6.24 -20.19 -4.41
C LEU A 230 -5.77 -20.76 -3.05
N ASN A 231 -5.19 -21.97 -3.02
CA ASN A 231 -4.64 -22.61 -1.82
C ASN A 231 -3.17 -22.24 -1.53
N ASN A 232 -2.53 -21.44 -2.40
CA ASN A 232 -1.13 -21.04 -2.25
C ASN A 232 -0.93 -19.59 -2.74
N PRO A 233 -1.33 -18.57 -1.96
CA PRO A 233 -1.05 -17.19 -2.32
C PRO A 233 0.47 -17.03 -2.50
N LYS A 234 0.92 -16.70 -3.71
CA LYS A 234 2.36 -16.72 -4.05
C LYS A 234 3.17 -15.73 -3.20
N ASN A 235 2.58 -14.61 -2.82
CA ASN A 235 3.32 -13.49 -2.24
C ASN A 235 2.89 -13.14 -0.81
N GLY A 236 3.88 -12.99 0.06
CA GLY A 236 3.69 -12.49 1.42
C GLY A 236 4.51 -13.17 2.48
N LEU A 237 3.95 -13.29 3.69
CA LEU A 237 4.63 -13.96 4.80
C LEU A 237 4.29 -15.45 4.78
N LYS A 238 5.33 -16.29 4.69
CA LYS A 238 5.21 -17.73 4.53
C LYS A 238 6.05 -18.47 5.57
N LEU A 239 5.38 -19.20 6.46
CA LEU A 239 6.01 -19.93 7.56
C LEU A 239 5.70 -21.42 7.42
N TYR A 240 6.72 -22.24 7.11
CA TYR A 240 6.54 -23.69 6.86
C TYR A 240 7.50 -24.55 7.67
N LYS A 241 7.03 -25.65 8.26
CA LYS A 241 7.89 -26.63 8.96
C LYS A 241 8.83 -26.02 10.03
N ASN A 242 8.41 -24.97 10.75
CA ASN A 242 9.19 -24.37 11.84
C ASN A 242 8.67 -24.89 13.19
N PHE A 243 9.16 -26.07 13.61
CA PHE A 243 8.63 -26.79 14.76
C PHE A 243 8.86 -26.09 16.11
N GLU A 244 9.91 -25.28 16.21
CA GLU A 244 10.28 -24.53 17.43
C GLU A 244 9.60 -23.15 17.50
N MET A 245 8.87 -22.74 16.46
CA MET A 245 8.26 -21.42 16.40
C MET A 245 7.05 -21.34 17.34
N THR A 246 7.07 -20.37 18.24
CA THR A 246 6.00 -20.13 19.22
C THR A 246 5.09 -18.98 18.84
N GLU A 247 5.59 -18.03 18.03
CA GLU A 247 4.87 -16.82 17.60
C GLU A 247 5.47 -16.15 16.37
N ILE A 248 4.77 -15.16 15.78
CA ILE A 248 5.36 -14.28 14.74
C ILE A 248 6.20 -13.18 15.40
N GLY A 249 5.61 -12.36 16.27
CA GLY A 249 6.36 -11.37 17.06
C GLY A 249 6.81 -10.10 16.31
N MET A 250 6.24 -9.82 15.14
CA MET A 250 6.50 -8.58 14.38
C MET A 250 5.61 -7.43 14.89
N ILE A 251 5.89 -6.98 16.11
CA ILE A 251 4.99 -6.10 16.86
C ILE A 251 4.77 -4.71 16.25
N ASN A 252 5.70 -4.18 15.44
CA ASN A 252 5.53 -2.87 14.79
C ASN A 252 4.91 -2.95 13.39
N TRP A 253 4.58 -4.15 12.91
CA TRP A 253 3.99 -4.34 11.60
C TRP A 253 2.60 -3.72 11.57
N THR A 254 2.37 -2.73 10.72
CA THR A 254 1.12 -1.95 10.66
C THR A 254 0.40 -2.06 9.32
N ASN A 255 1.16 -2.17 8.24
CA ASN A 255 0.65 -2.15 6.87
C ASN A 255 1.05 -3.41 6.10
N THR A 256 0.12 -3.98 5.34
CA THR A 256 0.42 -5.06 4.41
C THR A 256 -0.38 -4.95 3.13
N SER A 257 0.25 -5.27 2.00
CA SER A 257 -0.45 -5.69 0.77
C SER A 257 -0.26 -7.17 0.44
N CYS A 258 0.25 -7.91 1.41
CA CYS A 258 0.61 -9.31 1.28
C CYS A 258 -0.36 -10.20 2.07
N SER A 259 -0.59 -11.41 1.55
CA SER A 259 -1.23 -12.49 2.30
C SER A 259 -0.27 -13.12 3.32
N VAL A 260 -0.83 -13.84 4.29
CA VAL A 260 -0.08 -14.55 5.34
C VAL A 260 -0.45 -16.01 5.30
N GLN A 261 0.56 -16.89 5.25
CA GLN A 261 0.38 -18.34 5.27
C GLN A 261 1.29 -18.99 6.30
N ILE A 262 0.70 -19.80 7.20
CA ILE A 262 1.40 -20.39 8.34
C ILE A 262 1.06 -21.87 8.46
N GLU A 263 2.07 -22.74 8.46
CA GLU A 263 1.95 -24.10 9.01
C GLU A 263 2.23 -24.05 10.51
N MET A 264 1.18 -24.23 11.30
CA MET A 264 1.23 -24.22 12.75
C MET A 264 1.53 -25.63 13.26
N TYR A 265 2.48 -25.70 14.17
CA TYR A 265 2.84 -26.92 14.90
C TYR A 265 2.56 -26.75 16.40
N ALA A 266 2.79 -27.80 17.19
CA ALA A 266 2.39 -27.87 18.60
C ALA A 266 2.90 -26.72 19.48
N ASN A 267 4.05 -26.12 19.16
CA ASN A 267 4.63 -25.03 19.95
C ASN A 267 4.05 -23.65 19.60
N PHE A 268 3.37 -23.50 18.46
CA PHE A 268 2.85 -22.21 18.00
C PHE A 268 1.59 -21.83 18.77
N SER A 269 1.71 -20.84 19.66
CA SER A 269 0.62 -20.47 20.58
C SER A 269 0.05 -19.07 20.34
N ASN A 270 0.82 -18.14 19.77
CA ASN A 270 0.41 -16.73 19.65
C ASN A 270 0.70 -16.17 18.27
N PHE A 271 -0.20 -15.37 17.70
CA PHE A 271 0.08 -14.66 16.45
C PHE A 271 1.08 -13.50 16.70
N ASN A 272 0.78 -12.62 17.66
CA ASN A 272 1.63 -11.53 18.17
C ASN A 272 2.09 -10.49 17.12
N VAL A 273 1.14 -9.92 16.38
CA VAL A 273 1.26 -8.75 15.51
C VAL A 273 0.11 -7.75 15.75
N PRO A 274 -0.04 -7.21 16.98
CA PRO A 274 -1.21 -6.45 17.42
C PRO A 274 -1.46 -5.14 16.65
N ASN A 275 -0.43 -4.62 15.97
CA ASN A 275 -0.52 -3.35 15.24
C ASN A 275 -0.91 -3.51 13.76
N LEU A 276 -1.01 -4.74 13.24
CA LEU A 276 -1.31 -4.99 11.84
C LEU A 276 -2.80 -4.71 11.59
N LYS A 277 -3.10 -3.59 10.94
CA LYS A 277 -4.48 -3.10 10.78
C LYS A 277 -4.81 -2.50 9.43
N ASN A 278 -3.80 -2.18 8.63
CA ASN A 278 -3.97 -1.58 7.32
C ASN A 278 -3.70 -2.63 6.23
N PHE A 279 -4.75 -3.05 5.54
CA PHE A 279 -4.75 -4.12 4.55
C PHE A 279 -5.05 -3.52 3.18
N ASN A 280 -4.02 -3.25 2.38
CA ASN A 280 -4.15 -2.62 1.07
C ASN A 280 -4.01 -3.68 -0.02
N SER A 281 -4.95 -3.83 -0.94
CA SER A 281 -4.71 -4.68 -2.11
C SER A 281 -3.94 -3.92 -3.20
N SER A 282 -3.02 -4.62 -3.89
CA SER A 282 -2.34 -4.11 -5.09
C SER A 282 -3.21 -4.25 -6.35
N ASP A 283 -4.15 -5.21 -6.38
CA ASP A 283 -5.06 -5.47 -7.49
C ASP A 283 -6.42 -4.81 -7.22
N PRO A 284 -6.82 -3.81 -8.01
CA PRO A 284 -8.13 -3.15 -7.86
C PRO A 284 -9.33 -4.09 -8.13
N ASN A 285 -9.10 -5.28 -8.72
CA ASN A 285 -10.12 -6.29 -8.97
C ASN A 285 -10.13 -7.43 -7.95
N LYS A 286 -9.06 -7.58 -7.13
CA LYS A 286 -8.98 -8.57 -6.05
C LYS A 286 -8.73 -7.84 -4.74
N ASN A 287 -9.79 -7.57 -4.00
CA ASN A 287 -9.66 -6.83 -2.75
C ASN A 287 -9.15 -7.68 -1.58
N GLU A 288 -9.12 -9.00 -1.69
CA GLU A 288 -8.97 -9.90 -0.55
C GLU A 288 -7.50 -10.21 -0.19
N ILE A 289 -7.13 -9.94 1.06
CA ILE A 289 -5.90 -10.41 1.71
C ILE A 289 -6.22 -11.65 2.53
N TYR A 290 -5.51 -12.75 2.27
CA TYR A 290 -5.75 -14.01 2.96
C TYR A 290 -4.82 -14.17 4.16
N ILE A 291 -5.39 -14.48 5.32
CA ILE A 291 -4.66 -14.97 6.50
C ILE A 291 -5.02 -16.44 6.67
N GLN A 292 -4.15 -17.30 6.17
CA GLN A 292 -4.32 -18.75 6.13
C GLN A 292 -3.39 -19.42 7.12
N TYR A 293 -3.92 -20.38 7.85
CA TYR A 293 -3.10 -21.23 8.68
C TYR A 293 -3.59 -22.68 8.71
N ASN A 294 -2.63 -23.60 8.65
CA ASN A 294 -2.86 -25.04 8.64
C ASN A 294 -2.22 -25.64 9.89
N TYR A 295 -3.03 -26.31 10.71
CA TYR A 295 -2.56 -26.90 11.96
C TYR A 295 -2.15 -28.37 11.77
N TYR A 296 -0.93 -28.71 12.21
CA TYR A 296 -0.32 -30.03 12.08
C TYR A 296 0.06 -30.63 13.45
N GLY A 297 -0.84 -30.56 14.42
CA GLY A 297 -0.66 -31.12 15.77
C GLY A 297 -1.87 -31.90 16.29
N LYS A 298 -1.85 -32.30 17.57
CA LYS A 298 -3.03 -32.92 18.22
C LYS A 298 -4.14 -31.87 18.34
N SER A 299 -5.36 -32.29 17.99
CA SER A 299 -6.61 -31.55 17.70
C SER A 299 -7.09 -30.45 18.68
N GLU A 300 -6.31 -30.04 19.69
CA GLU A 300 -6.78 -29.19 20.79
C GLU A 300 -5.94 -27.93 21.07
N ASP A 301 -4.80 -27.72 20.41
CA ASP A 301 -4.00 -26.51 20.63
C ASP A 301 -4.49 -25.38 19.71
N TYR A 302 -5.09 -24.37 20.33
CA TYR A 302 -5.67 -23.20 19.67
C TYR A 302 -4.64 -22.08 19.59
N VAL A 303 -4.59 -21.35 18.48
CA VAL A 303 -3.79 -20.13 18.39
C VAL A 303 -4.51 -18.96 19.05
N CYS A 304 -3.80 -18.28 19.93
CA CYS A 304 -4.25 -17.08 20.61
C CYS A 304 -4.11 -15.85 19.72
N PHE A 305 -5.20 -15.08 19.65
CA PHE A 305 -5.22 -13.71 19.15
C PHE A 305 -5.50 -12.74 20.30
N SER A 306 -4.83 -11.58 20.28
CA SER A 306 -5.16 -10.45 21.15
C SER A 306 -6.49 -9.79 20.73
N LEU A 307 -7.00 -8.91 21.59
CA LEU A 307 -8.20 -8.11 21.27
C LEU A 307 -7.95 -7.22 20.06
N GLU A 308 -6.77 -6.61 19.99
CA GLU A 308 -6.33 -5.76 18.87
C GLU A 308 -6.24 -6.57 17.58
N GLU A 309 -5.57 -7.72 17.60
CA GLU A 309 -5.45 -8.60 16.42
C GLU A 309 -6.81 -9.03 15.91
N THR A 310 -7.70 -9.44 16.82
CA THR A 310 -9.06 -9.80 16.44
C THR A 310 -9.77 -8.62 15.81
N SER A 311 -9.76 -7.46 16.48
CA SER A 311 -10.42 -6.26 15.98
C SER A 311 -9.88 -5.86 14.60
N ASN A 312 -8.59 -6.00 14.36
CA ASN A 312 -7.97 -5.65 13.10
C ASN A 312 -8.32 -6.65 11.99
N PHE A 313 -8.17 -7.95 12.22
CA PHE A 313 -8.35 -8.98 11.18
C PHE A 313 -9.82 -9.21 10.85
N TYR A 314 -10.70 -9.24 11.85
CA TYR A 314 -12.14 -9.45 11.65
C TYR A 314 -12.93 -8.17 11.40
N GLY A 315 -12.33 -7.02 11.74
CA GLY A 315 -12.87 -5.71 11.45
C GLY A 315 -12.57 -5.23 10.03
N ALA A 316 -11.48 -5.70 9.42
CA ALA A 316 -11.13 -5.36 8.05
C ALA A 316 -12.14 -5.95 7.05
N GLU A 317 -12.62 -5.12 6.10
CA GLU A 317 -13.59 -5.53 5.09
C GLU A 317 -13.00 -6.48 4.05
N ASN A 318 -11.69 -6.42 3.86
CA ASN A 318 -10.97 -7.02 2.76
C ASN A 318 -9.98 -8.11 3.22
N VAL A 319 -10.14 -8.61 4.45
CA VAL A 319 -9.35 -9.71 4.99
C VAL A 319 -10.19 -10.98 5.07
N VAL A 320 -9.67 -12.07 4.52
CA VAL A 320 -10.27 -13.40 4.55
C VAL A 320 -9.41 -14.32 5.41
N MET A 321 -10.00 -14.87 6.47
CA MET A 321 -9.32 -15.80 7.37
C MET A 321 -9.80 -17.24 7.16
N SER A 322 -8.89 -18.21 7.26
CA SER A 322 -9.25 -19.63 7.17
C SER A 322 -10.22 -20.06 8.28
N TYR A 323 -11.26 -20.82 7.91
CA TYR A 323 -12.28 -21.35 8.83
C TYR A 323 -11.70 -22.46 9.72
N GLN A 324 -11.28 -22.12 10.93
CA GLN A 324 -10.92 -23.07 11.99
C GLN A 324 -11.42 -22.56 13.35
N ASN A 325 -11.64 -23.48 14.30
CA ASN A 325 -12.09 -23.16 15.65
C ASN A 325 -11.04 -22.29 16.35
N GLN A 326 -11.33 -21.02 16.59
CA GLN A 326 -10.44 -20.09 17.31
C GLN A 326 -10.90 -19.92 18.76
N LYS A 327 -9.94 -19.72 19.67
CA LYS A 327 -10.20 -19.24 21.03
C LYS A 327 -9.59 -17.85 21.20
N TYR A 328 -10.38 -16.96 21.78
CA TYR A 328 -9.89 -15.69 22.31
C TYR A 328 -9.09 -15.97 23.56
N CYS A 329 -7.84 -15.52 23.60
CA CYS A 329 -7.03 -15.65 24.80
C CYS A 329 -7.17 -14.36 25.59
N ASP A 330 -8.19 -14.34 26.45
CA ASP A 330 -8.20 -13.43 27.56
C ASP A 330 -7.11 -13.87 28.55
N HIS A 331 -6.31 -12.91 29.05
CA HIS A 331 -5.68 -13.03 30.37
C HIS A 331 -6.72 -13.07 31.52
N LEU A 332 -8.00 -13.30 31.21
CA LEU A 332 -9.12 -13.52 32.11
C LEU A 332 -9.73 -14.88 31.75
N SER A 333 -9.37 -15.90 32.52
CA SER A 333 -9.99 -17.23 32.64
C SER A 333 -10.74 -17.81 31.43
N SER A 334 -10.37 -19.03 31.06
CA SER A 334 -11.16 -19.99 30.28
C SER A 334 -12.70 -19.84 30.42
N THR A 335 -13.30 -19.03 29.57
CA THR A 335 -14.71 -19.12 29.23
C THR A 335 -14.80 -19.07 27.72
N VAL A 336 -15.12 -20.22 27.14
CA VAL A 336 -15.65 -20.31 25.79
C VAL A 336 -16.85 -19.36 25.74
N PHE A 337 -16.70 -18.18 25.17
CA PHE A 337 -17.84 -17.30 24.92
C PHE A 337 -18.69 -17.95 23.83
N ALA A 338 -19.65 -18.78 24.26
CA ALA A 338 -20.65 -19.41 23.40
C ALA A 338 -21.54 -18.37 22.67
N SER A 339 -21.48 -17.12 23.09
CA SER A 339 -22.13 -15.96 22.48
C SER A 339 -21.41 -14.67 22.87
N SER A 340 -21.21 -13.76 21.92
CA SER A 340 -20.45 -12.51 22.14
C SER A 340 -21.30 -11.37 22.69
N LEU A 341 -22.61 -11.42 22.48
CA LEU A 341 -23.57 -10.52 23.12
C LEU A 341 -24.73 -11.36 23.67
N GLN A 342 -24.88 -11.38 24.99
CA GLN A 342 -25.92 -12.16 25.67
C GLN A 342 -26.76 -11.31 26.61
N PHE A 343 -28.07 -11.32 26.41
CA PHE A 343 -29.04 -10.85 27.40
C PHE A 343 -29.72 -12.09 27.98
N SER A 344 -29.58 -12.35 29.27
CA SER A 344 -30.24 -13.53 29.86
C SER A 344 -30.82 -13.31 31.25
N HIS A 345 -31.93 -14.01 31.52
CA HIS A 345 -32.57 -14.08 32.84
C HIS A 345 -33.07 -12.74 33.41
N ASN A 346 -33.29 -11.73 32.56
CA ASN A 346 -33.84 -10.44 32.98
C ASN A 346 -35.38 -10.44 32.81
N LYS A 347 -36.11 -10.91 33.83
CA LYS A 347 -37.58 -11.02 33.78
C LYS A 347 -38.30 -9.67 33.59
N ASN A 348 -37.67 -8.58 34.03
CA ASN A 348 -38.20 -7.23 33.94
C ASN A 348 -37.69 -6.45 32.71
N LEU A 349 -36.82 -7.05 31.89
CA LEU A 349 -36.33 -6.40 30.67
C LEU A 349 -37.46 -6.35 29.67
N MET A 350 -37.88 -5.14 29.29
CA MET A 350 -39.01 -4.92 28.38
C MET A 350 -38.57 -4.49 26.98
N GLU A 351 -37.35 -3.94 26.85
CA GLU A 351 -36.85 -3.38 25.60
C GLU A 351 -35.31 -3.50 25.53
N ILE A 352 -34.79 -3.72 24.33
CA ILE A 352 -33.36 -3.66 24.01
C ILE A 352 -33.19 -2.73 22.80
N ARG A 353 -32.43 -1.64 22.95
CA ARG A 353 -32.11 -0.71 21.85
C ARG A 353 -30.61 -0.70 21.60
N LEU A 354 -30.23 -0.95 20.34
CA LEU A 354 -28.83 -1.03 19.91
C LEU A 354 -28.59 -0.11 18.69
N PRO A 355 -28.79 1.21 18.83
CA PRO A 355 -28.97 2.13 17.70
C PRO A 355 -27.75 2.27 16.77
N ASN A 356 -26.55 1.97 17.27
CA ASN A 356 -25.30 2.07 16.52
C ASN A 356 -24.62 0.72 16.28
N LEU A 357 -25.27 -0.39 16.65
CA LEU A 357 -24.65 -1.72 16.56
C LEU A 357 -24.74 -2.25 15.13
N LYS A 358 -23.63 -2.22 14.39
CA LYS A 358 -23.60 -2.64 12.98
C LYS A 358 -23.23 -4.10 12.76
N LYS A 359 -22.46 -4.71 13.67
CA LYS A 359 -21.93 -6.07 13.52
C LYS A 359 -21.86 -6.74 14.88
N VAL A 360 -22.20 -8.03 14.95
CA VAL A 360 -22.00 -8.88 16.13
C VAL A 360 -21.18 -10.09 15.68
N LEU A 361 -19.99 -10.24 16.26
CA LEU A 361 -19.01 -11.26 15.90
C LEU A 361 -18.91 -12.29 17.01
N GLY A 362 -18.97 -13.58 16.72
CA GLY A 362 -18.90 -14.65 17.72
C GLY A 362 -19.06 -16.04 17.10
N GLY A 363 -19.01 -17.08 17.94
CA GLY A 363 -19.15 -18.48 17.52
C GLY A 363 -20.59 -18.87 17.09
N TYR A 364 -21.05 -20.05 17.48
CA TYR A 364 -22.30 -20.65 16.96
C TYR A 364 -23.58 -19.82 17.22
N ASN A 365 -23.59 -18.89 18.19
CA ASN A 365 -24.69 -17.93 18.38
C ASN A 365 -24.13 -16.58 18.87
N PRO A 366 -23.70 -15.68 17.99
CA PRO A 366 -22.96 -14.48 18.40
C PRO A 366 -23.84 -13.46 19.15
N PHE A 367 -25.16 -13.52 18.99
CA PHE A 367 -26.14 -12.71 19.72
C PHE A 367 -27.24 -13.62 20.29
N VAL A 368 -27.30 -13.76 21.61
CA VAL A 368 -28.28 -14.60 22.32
C VAL A 368 -29.16 -13.78 23.26
N ILE A 369 -30.47 -14.01 23.21
CA ILE A 369 -31.46 -13.45 24.14
C ILE A 369 -32.25 -14.62 24.73
N THR A 370 -32.05 -14.98 26.00
CA THR A 370 -32.68 -16.17 26.58
C THR A 370 -33.16 -16.00 28.01
N GLY A 371 -34.34 -16.49 28.35
CA GLY A 371 -34.89 -16.46 29.70
C GLY A 371 -35.25 -15.06 30.20
N ASN A 372 -35.39 -14.09 29.28
CA ASN A 372 -35.85 -12.74 29.61
C ASN A 372 -37.39 -12.69 29.59
N ASN A 373 -37.98 -11.50 29.62
CA ASN A 373 -39.43 -11.36 29.48
C ASN A 373 -39.93 -12.06 28.19
N GLY A 374 -40.98 -12.89 28.31
CA GLY A 374 -41.49 -13.71 27.21
C GLY A 374 -41.98 -12.93 25.99
N ASN A 375 -42.08 -11.60 26.09
CA ASN A 375 -42.38 -10.72 24.96
C ASN A 375 -41.32 -10.74 23.85
N PHE A 376 -40.06 -11.10 24.13
CA PHE A 376 -39.02 -11.13 23.09
C PHE A 376 -39.13 -12.34 22.16
N ALA A 377 -39.45 -13.53 22.70
CA ALA A 377 -39.66 -14.75 21.92
C ALA A 377 -40.94 -14.70 21.07
N ASN A 378 -41.96 -14.00 21.57
CA ASN A 378 -43.30 -13.96 20.97
C ASN A 378 -43.51 -12.76 20.03
N ASN A 379 -42.50 -11.91 19.82
CA ASN A 379 -42.60 -10.71 18.99
C ASN A 379 -41.63 -10.77 17.80
N SER A 380 -42.13 -11.22 16.65
CA SER A 380 -41.36 -11.29 15.40
C SER A 380 -40.80 -9.94 14.95
N LYS A 381 -41.43 -8.82 15.33
CA LYS A 381 -40.96 -7.45 15.02
C LYS A 381 -39.59 -7.17 15.63
N PHE A 382 -39.37 -7.63 16.85
CA PHE A 382 -38.13 -7.42 17.58
C PHE A 382 -36.94 -8.14 16.92
N CYS A 383 -37.15 -9.39 16.49
CA CYS A 383 -36.20 -10.16 15.68
C CYS A 383 -35.81 -9.42 14.38
N CYS A 384 -36.80 -8.86 13.67
CA CYS A 384 -36.59 -8.13 12.43
C CYS A 384 -35.85 -6.80 12.63
N GLU A 385 -36.18 -6.05 13.68
CA GLU A 385 -35.52 -4.78 14.02
C GLU A 385 -34.02 -4.98 14.27
N ILE A 386 -33.65 -6.02 15.04
CA ILE A 386 -32.23 -6.33 15.27
C ILE A 386 -31.55 -6.74 13.96
N ARG A 387 -32.17 -7.61 13.14
CA ARG A 387 -31.57 -8.02 11.85
C ARG A 387 -31.40 -6.86 10.88
N HIS A 388 -32.31 -5.88 10.87
CA HIS A 388 -32.23 -4.72 9.97
C HIS A 388 -31.11 -3.75 10.34
N VAL A 389 -30.75 -3.67 11.62
CA VAL A 389 -29.67 -2.78 12.08
C VAL A 389 -28.29 -3.43 11.88
N LEU A 390 -28.23 -4.77 11.81
CA LEU A 390 -27.00 -5.52 11.57
C LEU A 390 -26.68 -5.64 10.07
N TYR A 391 -25.40 -5.48 9.73
CA TYR A 391 -24.89 -5.69 8.37
C TYR A 391 -24.68 -7.18 8.11
N ASN A 392 -25.43 -7.75 7.15
CA ASN A 392 -25.37 -9.15 6.73
C ASN A 392 -25.36 -10.19 7.88
N PRO A 393 -26.35 -10.17 8.79
CA PRO A 393 -26.37 -11.10 9.91
C PRO A 393 -26.63 -12.55 9.45
N PRO A 394 -25.85 -13.53 9.96
CA PRO A 394 -26.14 -14.96 9.78
C PRO A 394 -27.58 -15.33 10.15
N SER A 395 -28.13 -16.41 9.58
CA SER A 395 -29.55 -16.79 9.77
C SER A 395 -29.94 -17.09 11.22
N ASN A 396 -28.96 -17.49 12.04
CA ASN A 396 -29.08 -17.76 13.47
C ASN A 396 -28.93 -16.50 14.36
N VAL A 397 -28.89 -15.29 13.79
CA VAL A 397 -28.70 -14.03 14.52
C VAL A 397 -29.92 -13.11 14.37
N PRO A 398 -30.51 -12.62 15.48
CA PRO A 398 -30.28 -13.05 16.86
C PRO A 398 -30.89 -14.45 17.16
N TYR A 399 -30.34 -15.13 18.16
CA TYR A 399 -30.88 -16.38 18.71
C TYR A 399 -31.71 -16.05 19.96
N VAL A 400 -33.04 -16.15 19.86
CA VAL A 400 -33.98 -15.69 20.91
C VAL A 400 -34.74 -16.89 21.46
N ASP A 401 -34.60 -17.17 22.76
CA ASP A 401 -35.31 -18.24 23.49
C ASP A 401 -35.35 -19.58 22.75
N ARG A 402 -34.16 -20.01 22.29
CA ARG A 402 -33.92 -21.25 21.55
C ARG A 402 -34.46 -21.28 20.12
N GLN A 403 -34.88 -20.13 19.59
CA GLN A 403 -35.37 -19.98 18.22
C GLN A 403 -34.45 -19.05 17.42
N THR A 404 -34.17 -19.43 16.18
CA THR A 404 -33.57 -18.54 15.19
C THR A 404 -34.67 -17.69 14.56
N CYS A 405 -34.43 -16.41 14.34
CA CYS A 405 -35.44 -15.52 13.72
C CYS A 405 -35.88 -15.95 12.30
N GLY A 406 -35.24 -16.93 11.67
CA GLY A 406 -35.65 -17.53 10.39
C GLY A 406 -36.89 -18.43 10.43
N ILE A 407 -37.56 -18.62 11.58
CA ILE A 407 -38.76 -19.49 11.71
C ILE A 407 -40.07 -18.67 11.71
N PHE A 408 -40.00 -17.34 11.61
CA PHE A 408 -41.18 -16.48 11.45
C PHE A 408 -41.45 -16.15 9.98
N PHE A 409 -41.76 -17.19 9.18
CA PHE A 409 -42.42 -17.08 7.89
C PHE A 409 -43.43 -18.21 7.73
#